data_AF-A0A849MXX0-F1
#
_entry.id   AF-A0A849MXX0-F1
#
_cell.length_a   1.000
_cell.length_b   1.000
_cell.length_c   1.000
_cell.angle_alpha   90.00
_cell.angle_beta   90.00
_cell.angle_gamma   90.00
#
_symmetry.space_group_name_H-M   'P 1'
#
loop_
_entity.id
_entity.type
_entity.pdbx_description
1 polymer ?
#
loop_
_entity_poly.entity_id
_entity_poly.type
_entity_poly.pdbx_seq_one_letter_code
_entity_poly.pdbx_strand_id
1 'polypeptide(L)'
;MTQAMATLHVGDAVVPLGLLWSRAVLARYLDARERGLSHRQALGEAGGLLAVFVPSLSPREAEAHAERLVCHSGQLRLRPLAAAS
;
A
#
# COMPACT_ATOMS: atom_id res chain seq x y z
N MET A 1 37.43 -16.72 24.62
CA MET A 1 36.92 -16.02 23.43
C MET A 1 35.41 -16.00 23.52
N THR A 2 34.83 -14.85 23.84
CA THR A 2 33.41 -14.71 24.22
C THR A 2 32.63 -14.28 22.98
N GLN A 3 31.84 -15.17 22.38
CA GLN A 3 30.89 -14.80 21.33
C GLN A 3 29.69 -14.09 21.97
N ALA A 4 29.55 -12.80 21.71
CA ALA A 4 28.30 -12.11 21.93
C ALA A 4 27.30 -12.61 20.89
N MET A 5 26.44 -13.55 21.28
CA MET A 5 25.22 -13.87 20.53
C MET A 5 24.33 -12.63 20.57
N ALA A 6 24.28 -11.89 19.46
CA ALA A 6 23.28 -10.87 19.25
C ALA A 6 21.93 -11.57 19.02
N THR A 7 21.21 -11.81 20.11
CA THR A 7 19.83 -12.29 20.06
C THR A 7 18.97 -11.16 19.49
N LEU A 8 18.69 -11.20 18.20
CA LEU A 8 17.72 -10.33 17.56
C LEU A 8 16.33 -10.66 18.12
N HIS A 9 15.86 -9.86 19.07
CA HIS A 9 14.45 -9.82 19.43
C HIS A 9 13.68 -9.20 18.27
N VAL A 10 13.24 -10.04 17.33
CA VAL A 10 12.24 -9.69 16.30
C VAL A 10 10.86 -9.67 16.96
N GLY A 11 10.70 -8.74 17.89
CA GLY A 11 9.48 -8.51 18.64
C GLY A 11 8.92 -7.14 18.34
N ASP A 12 8.76 -6.76 17.07
CA ASP A 12 7.88 -5.64 16.72
C ASP A 12 7.55 -5.63 15.23
N ALA A 13 6.25 -5.68 14.93
CA ALA A 13 5.62 -5.52 13.62
C ALA A 13 5.95 -6.55 12.52
N VAL A 14 5.47 -7.79 12.69
CA VAL A 14 5.10 -8.61 11.53
C VAL A 14 3.86 -7.96 10.89
N VAL A 15 4.10 -6.94 10.08
CA VAL A 15 3.05 -6.35 9.26
C VAL A 15 2.55 -7.45 8.32
N PRO A 16 1.26 -7.77 8.30
CA PRO A 16 0.74 -8.75 7.37
C PRO A 16 1.21 -8.38 5.97
N LEU A 17 1.66 -9.34 5.16
CA LEU A 17 2.02 -9.07 3.76
C LEU A 17 0.85 -8.32 3.07
N GLY A 18 -0.38 -8.69 3.47
CA GLY A 18 -1.68 -8.03 3.32
C GLY A 18 -1.73 -6.49 3.47
N LEU A 19 -0.90 -5.90 4.31
CA LEU A 19 -0.90 -4.47 4.60
C LEU A 19 0.17 -3.73 3.78
N LEU A 20 1.30 -4.40 3.48
CA LEU A 20 2.44 -3.80 2.79
C LEU A 20 2.13 -3.47 1.33
N TRP A 21 1.66 -4.46 0.57
CA TRP A 21 1.19 -4.26 -0.81
C TRP A 21 0.01 -3.25 -0.88
N SER A 22 -0.97 -3.30 0.04
CA SER A 22 -2.08 -2.34 0.11
C SER A 22 -1.58 -0.89 0.22
N ARG A 23 -0.57 -0.66 1.06
CA ARG A 23 0.06 0.66 1.19
C ARG A 23 0.84 1.06 -0.06
N ALA A 24 1.55 0.12 -0.70
CA ALA A 24 2.28 0.38 -1.94
C ALA A 24 1.36 0.72 -3.11
N VAL A 25 0.22 0.00 -3.23
CA VAL A 25 -0.83 0.26 -4.23
C VAL A 25 -1.43 1.64 -4.03
N LEU A 26 -1.78 2.00 -2.79
CA LEU A 26 -2.29 3.34 -2.47
C LEU A 26 -1.26 4.43 -2.77
N ALA A 27 0.00 4.23 -2.41
CA ALA A 27 1.07 5.18 -2.69
C ALA A 27 1.26 5.39 -4.20
N ARG A 28 1.22 4.31 -5.00
CA ARG A 28 1.30 4.39 -6.47
C ARG A 28 0.12 5.15 -7.07
N TYR A 29 -1.10 4.92 -6.57
CA TYR A 29 -2.27 5.69 -6.99
C TYR A 29 -2.10 7.18 -6.70
N LEU A 30 -1.65 7.54 -5.49
CA LEU A 30 -1.47 8.93 -5.10
C LEU A 30 -0.38 9.63 -5.91
N ASP A 31 0.76 8.97 -6.13
CA ASP A 31 1.84 9.46 -7.00
C ASP A 31 1.32 9.73 -8.43
N ALA A 32 0.54 8.81 -9.00
CA ALA A 32 -0.09 9.00 -10.31
C ALA A 32 -1.03 10.21 -10.34
N ARG A 33 -1.79 10.44 -9.26
CA ARG A 33 -2.66 11.62 -9.13
C ARG A 33 -1.86 12.92 -8.98
N GLU A 34 -0.75 12.91 -8.25
CA GLU A 34 0.17 14.05 -8.11
C GLU A 34 0.83 14.42 -9.44
N ARG A 35 1.13 13.42 -10.29
CA ARG A 35 1.56 13.62 -11.69
C ARG A 35 0.46 14.13 -12.63
N GLY A 36 -0.77 14.31 -12.14
CA GLY A 36 -1.89 14.84 -12.92
C GLY A 36 -2.65 13.80 -13.75
N LEU A 37 -2.40 12.50 -13.56
CA LEU A 37 -3.13 11.46 -14.29
C LEU A 37 -4.60 11.41 -13.87
N SER A 38 -5.48 11.11 -14.81
CA SER A 38 -6.91 10.91 -14.51
C SER A 38 -7.10 9.77 -13.52
N HIS A 39 -8.24 9.76 -12.80
CA HIS A 39 -8.55 8.71 -11.83
C HIS A 39 -8.42 7.31 -12.44
N ARG A 40 -8.93 7.09 -13.65
CA ARG A 40 -8.83 5.82 -14.37
C ARG A 40 -7.38 5.42 -14.69
N GLN A 41 -6.55 6.36 -15.13
CA GLN A 41 -5.13 6.10 -15.40
C GLN A 41 -4.36 5.78 -14.10
N ALA A 42 -4.64 6.50 -13.02
CA ALA A 42 -4.04 6.24 -11.71
C ALA A 42 -4.44 4.87 -11.14
N LEU A 43 -5.70 4.46 -11.32
CA LEU A 43 -6.14 3.09 -10.99
C LEU A 43 -5.45 2.04 -11.85
N GLY A 44 -5.22 2.31 -13.14
CA GLY A 44 -4.45 1.43 -14.03
C GLY A 44 -3.02 1.20 -13.53
N GLU A 45 -2.32 2.26 -13.12
CA GLU A 45 -0.97 2.11 -12.56
C GLU A 45 -0.96 1.36 -11.22
N ALA A 46 -1.90 1.66 -10.33
CA ALA A 46 -2.02 1.01 -9.03
C ALA A 46 -2.43 -0.47 -9.16
N GLY A 47 -3.36 -0.77 -10.06
CA GLY A 47 -3.78 -2.12 -10.43
C GLY A 47 -2.67 -2.91 -11.12
N GLY A 48 -1.88 -2.26 -11.97
CA GLY A 48 -0.69 -2.87 -12.58
C GLY A 48 0.34 -3.30 -11.54
N LEU A 49 0.61 -2.45 -10.54
CA LEU A 49 1.46 -2.82 -9.40
C LEU A 49 0.85 -3.98 -8.60
N LEU A 50 -0.47 -3.98 -8.41
CA LEU A 50 -1.17 -5.04 -7.70
C LEU A 50 -1.05 -6.40 -8.40
N ALA A 51 -1.14 -6.43 -9.73
CA ALA A 51 -0.97 -7.64 -10.52
C ALA A 51 0.45 -8.23 -10.42
N VAL A 52 1.47 -7.40 -10.16
CA VAL A 52 2.84 -7.89 -9.86
C VAL A 52 2.90 -8.61 -8.52
N PHE A 53 2.19 -8.11 -7.49
CA PHE A 53 2.15 -8.75 -6.18
C PHE A 53 1.25 -9.99 -6.15
N VAL A 54 0.19 -10.01 -6.96
CA VAL A 54 -0.76 -11.13 -7.03
C VAL A 54 -0.98 -11.52 -8.50
N PRO A 55 -0.08 -12.35 -9.07
CA PRO A 55 -0.12 -12.72 -10.49
C PRO A 55 -1.36 -13.52 -10.91
N SER A 56 -2.13 -14.03 -9.95
CA SER A 56 -3.39 -14.75 -10.23
C SER A 56 -4.56 -13.83 -10.58
N LEU A 57 -4.45 -12.51 -10.34
CA LEU A 57 -5.48 -11.55 -10.72
C LEU A 57 -5.30 -11.15 -12.18
N SER A 58 -6.40 -11.13 -12.94
CA SER A 58 -6.41 -10.43 -14.23
C SER A 58 -6.20 -8.92 -14.04
N PRO A 59 -5.71 -8.19 -15.05
CA PRO A 59 -5.52 -6.75 -14.95
C PRO A 59 -6.78 -5.99 -14.52
N ARG A 60 -7.96 -6.40 -15.01
CA ARG A 60 -9.24 -5.79 -14.62
C ARG A 60 -9.60 -6.05 -13.16
N GLU A 61 -9.35 -7.26 -12.66
CA GLU A 61 -9.61 -7.59 -11.26
C GLU A 61 -8.64 -6.88 -10.31
N ALA A 62 -7.39 -6.70 -10.75
CA ALA A 62 -6.38 -5.94 -10.02
C ALA A 62 -6.76 -4.44 -9.96
N GLU A 63 -7.16 -3.84 -11.08
CA GLU A 63 -7.69 -2.46 -11.08
C GLU A 63 -8.91 -2.30 -10.15
N ALA A 64 -9.88 -3.22 -10.20
CA ALA A 64 -11.05 -3.18 -9.33
C ALA A 64 -10.68 -3.37 -7.83
N HIS A 65 -9.65 -4.16 -7.51
CA HIS A 65 -9.14 -4.25 -6.15
C HIS A 65 -8.43 -2.98 -5.71
N ALA A 66 -7.61 -2.38 -6.58
CA ALA A 66 -6.97 -1.10 -6.31
C ALA A 66 -8.02 -0.01 -6.06
N GLU A 67 -9.11 0.02 -6.83
CA GLU A 67 -10.24 0.91 -6.64
C GLU A 67 -10.87 0.73 -5.25
N ARG A 68 -11.18 -0.50 -4.84
CA ARG A 68 -11.72 -0.78 -3.50
C ARG A 68 -10.76 -0.32 -2.41
N LEU A 69 -9.46 -0.56 -2.56
CA LEU A 69 -8.44 -0.14 -1.60
C LEU A 69 -8.40 1.39 -1.46
N VAL A 70 -8.39 2.14 -2.57
CA VAL A 70 -8.31 3.61 -2.49
C VAL A 70 -9.60 4.22 -1.93
N CYS A 71 -10.76 3.67 -2.26
CA CYS A 71 -12.05 4.11 -1.70
C CYS A 71 -12.15 3.87 -0.19
N HIS A 72 -11.68 2.72 0.31
CA HIS A 72 -11.62 2.44 1.75
C HIS A 72 -10.54 3.28 2.46
N SER A 73 -9.42 3.54 1.79
CA SER A 73 -8.32 4.35 2.34
C SER A 73 -8.67 5.84 2.43
N GLY A 74 -9.61 6.33 1.61
CA GLY A 74 -10.18 7.68 1.76
C GLY A 74 -10.80 7.92 3.13
N GLN A 75 -11.33 6.87 3.78
CA GLN A 75 -11.87 6.95 5.14
C GLN A 75 -10.77 7.03 6.22
N LEU A 76 -9.56 6.56 5.94
CA LEU A 76 -8.41 6.63 6.86
C LEU A 76 -7.77 8.03 6.94
N ARG A 77 -8.12 8.95 6.03
CA ARG A 77 -7.55 10.31 5.95
C ARG A 77 -8.35 11.43 6.64
N LEU A 78 -9.37 11.11 7.44
CA LEU A 78 -10.21 12.14 8.11
C LEU A 78 -10.04 12.24 9.63
N ARG A 79 -8.90 11.79 10.18
CA ARG A 79 -8.44 12.35 11.45
C ARG A 79 -7.20 13.19 11.17
N PRO A 80 -7.30 14.53 11.25
CA PRO A 80 -6.10 15.32 11.43
C PRO A 80 -5.43 14.74 12.67
N LEU A 81 -4.18 14.30 12.56
CA LEU A 81 -3.32 14.27 13.73
C LEU A 81 -3.28 15.74 14.16
N ALA A 82 -4.13 16.11 15.12
CA ALA A 82 -4.04 17.39 15.77
C ALA A 82 -2.57 17.49 16.22
N ALA A 83 -1.83 18.42 15.60
CA ALA A 83 -0.47 18.69 15.99
C ALA A 83 -0.53 19.01 17.49
N ALA A 84 -0.02 18.07 18.29
CA ALA A 84 0.15 18.30 19.71
C ALA A 84 1.12 19.48 19.83
N SER A 85 0.57 20.60 20.28
CA SER A 85 1.33 21.80 20.67
C SER A 85 2.09 21.54 21.95
#